data_AF-A0A4Z2HSV7-F1
#
_entry.id   AF-A0A4Z2HSV7-F1
#
_cell.length_a   1.000
_cell.length_b   1.000
_cell.length_c   1.000
_cell.angle_alpha   90.00
_cell.angle_beta   90.00
_cell.angle_gamma   90.00
#
_symmetry.space_group_name_H-M   'P 1'
#
loop_
_entity.id
_entity.type
_entity.pdbx_description
1 polymer ?
#
loop_
_entity_poly.entity_id
_entity_poly.type
_entity_poly.pdbx_seq_one_letter_code
_entity_poly.pdbx_strand_id
1 'polypeptide(L)'
;MSSMEFVELLQTAPDLDTADARKIQDLTTQLKQSIKNHADLLVKNIKFSELIKDLQNKNNIFEKNFRDQGVGTEDSEELKVHSSQMHETIRSATEKSASSTGEIQNLRLKLQQSESTKLDLVRKNVDLSDQLKCQSQLLKESNHVWQNRYDFRQREIQNLKVQHKVDVSQLEDKIQSLTPKVPKIGPGLISPRNEAWQNKCNALEEKNVRDLDIQKKIIETLNVEHQELLNQSNQAWQNKCIALEDKSVRDLDIQKKMLETLNVEHQELLNQSNQAWQNKCNALEEKSVRDMDIQEKKLETLNVEHQVLVSIRNQDWQNMCNSLEQKGVRDLAIEEEKSERLKVKHQALVCQLEEKIQSLTERCASSNDEIIQVRYENVLLEDVCLRQKKKNLGSFGRKMEDRVTELEKMKQKMLKIRATPSADGL
;
A
#
# COMPACT_ATOMS: atom_id res chain seq x y z
N MET A 1 -26.09 19.84 -1.10
CA MET A 1 -26.94 18.83 -1.76
C MET A 1 -26.26 17.49 -1.68
N SER A 2 -26.86 16.54 -0.97
CA SER A 2 -26.46 15.13 -1.00
C SER A 2 -26.64 14.56 -2.42
N SER A 3 -25.85 13.56 -2.81
CA SER A 3 -26.00 12.90 -4.12
C SER A 3 -27.40 12.32 -4.33
N MET A 4 -28.12 12.02 -3.25
CA MET A 4 -29.53 11.61 -3.26
C MET A 4 -30.50 12.76 -3.56
N GLU A 5 -30.29 13.95 -2.99
CA GLU A 5 -31.16 15.13 -3.22
C GLU A 5 -31.08 15.62 -4.68
N PHE A 6 -29.94 15.41 -5.35
CA PHE A 6 -29.79 15.75 -6.78
C PHE A 6 -30.53 14.76 -7.70
N VAL A 7 -30.75 13.51 -7.26
CA VAL A 7 -31.49 12.51 -8.05
C VAL A 7 -32.99 12.77 -8.03
N GLU A 8 -33.54 13.24 -6.91
CA GLU A 8 -34.96 13.65 -6.83
C GLU A 8 -35.25 14.88 -7.70
N LEU A 9 -34.32 15.84 -7.77
CA LEU A 9 -34.45 17.04 -8.60
C LEU A 9 -34.44 16.76 -10.11
N LEU A 10 -33.76 15.71 -10.56
CA LEU A 10 -33.74 15.31 -11.97
C LEU A 10 -35.00 14.54 -12.41
N GLN A 11 -35.75 13.95 -11.48
CA GLN A 11 -36.99 13.21 -11.80
C GLN A 11 -38.19 14.13 -12.10
N THR A 12 -38.10 15.43 -11.81
CA THR A 12 -39.21 16.37 -11.95
C THR A 12 -39.18 17.23 -13.21
N ALA A 13 -38.21 17.07 -14.13
CA ALA A 13 -38.12 17.84 -15.36
C ALA A 13 -38.92 17.18 -16.51
N PRO A 14 -40.03 17.79 -17.01
CA PRO A 14 -40.95 17.12 -17.94
C PRO A 14 -40.48 17.05 -19.41
N ASP A 15 -39.37 17.70 -19.78
CA ASP A 15 -38.98 17.89 -21.18
C ASP A 15 -37.60 17.28 -21.57
N LEU A 16 -37.00 16.43 -20.74
CA LEU A 16 -35.80 15.69 -21.17
C LEU A 16 -36.18 14.59 -22.17
N ASP A 17 -35.50 14.57 -23.32
CA ASP A 17 -35.61 13.50 -24.31
C ASP A 17 -35.50 12.13 -23.61
N THR A 18 -36.48 11.25 -23.86
CA THR A 18 -36.58 9.94 -23.22
C THR A 18 -35.31 9.09 -23.32
N ALA A 19 -34.46 9.35 -24.32
CA ALA A 19 -33.15 8.72 -24.46
C ALA A 19 -32.13 9.19 -23.40
N ASP A 20 -32.06 10.49 -23.14
CA ASP A 20 -31.12 11.05 -22.16
C ASP A 20 -31.55 10.76 -20.73
N ALA A 21 -32.85 10.77 -20.45
CA ALA A 21 -33.39 10.35 -19.16
C ALA A 21 -33.03 8.90 -18.81
N ARG A 22 -33.14 7.97 -19.78
CA ARG A 22 -32.71 6.56 -19.60
C ARG A 22 -31.21 6.47 -19.36
N LYS A 23 -30.39 7.22 -20.09
CA LYS A 23 -28.93 7.20 -19.94
C LYS A 23 -28.50 7.70 -18.56
N ILE A 24 -29.14 8.75 -18.04
CA ILE A 24 -28.92 9.25 -16.68
C ILE A 24 -29.35 8.22 -15.64
N GLN A 25 -30.48 7.54 -15.85
CA GLN A 25 -30.98 6.50 -14.95
C GLN A 25 -30.04 5.27 -14.91
N ASP A 26 -29.52 4.84 -16.06
CA ASP A 26 -28.54 3.75 -16.14
C ASP A 26 -27.24 4.11 -15.44
N LEU A 27 -26.70 5.31 -15.69
CA LEU A 27 -25.49 5.81 -15.01
C LEU A 27 -25.71 5.88 -13.49
N THR A 28 -26.89 6.32 -13.05
CA THR A 28 -27.24 6.39 -11.62
C THR A 28 -27.31 4.99 -11.00
N THR A 29 -27.84 4.01 -11.72
CA THR A 29 -27.92 2.62 -11.25
C THR A 29 -26.53 1.98 -11.16
N GLN A 30 -25.68 2.20 -12.17
CA GLN A 30 -24.29 1.75 -12.15
C GLN A 30 -23.49 2.37 -11.00
N LEU A 31 -23.69 3.67 -10.74
CA LEU A 31 -23.06 4.38 -9.64
C LEU A 31 -23.48 3.79 -8.28
N LYS A 32 -24.78 3.57 -8.07
CA LYS A 32 -25.29 2.95 -6.83
C LYS A 32 -24.70 1.56 -6.61
N GLN A 33 -24.63 0.74 -7.66
CA GLN A 33 -24.03 -0.59 -7.56
C GLN A 33 -22.52 -0.51 -7.27
N SER A 34 -21.80 0.43 -7.89
CA SER A 34 -20.38 0.66 -7.64
C SER A 34 -20.11 1.08 -6.19
N ILE A 35 -20.91 1.99 -5.65
CA ILE A 35 -20.82 2.42 -4.23
C ILE A 35 -21.07 1.24 -3.29
N LYS A 36 -22.08 0.42 -3.56
CA LYS A 36 -22.37 -0.79 -2.77
C LYS A 36 -21.19 -1.77 -2.78
N ASN A 37 -20.64 -2.06 -3.97
CA ASN A 37 -19.48 -2.93 -4.11
C ASN A 37 -18.25 -2.38 -3.35
N HIS A 38 -18.05 -1.06 -3.41
CA HIS A 38 -16.95 -0.40 -2.69
C HIS A 38 -17.11 -0.51 -1.17
N ALA A 39 -18.34 -0.32 -0.65
CA ALA A 39 -18.64 -0.49 0.76
C ALA A 39 -18.39 -1.94 1.23
N ASP A 40 -18.83 -2.93 0.45
CA ASP A 40 -18.60 -4.35 0.76
C ASP A 40 -17.10 -4.70 0.79
N LEU A 41 -16.31 -4.13 -0.13
CA LEU A 41 -14.85 -4.30 -0.14
C LEU A 41 -14.17 -3.62 1.05
N LEU A 42 -14.60 -2.42 1.44
CA LEU A 42 -14.08 -1.74 2.63
C LEU A 42 -14.34 -2.55 3.90
N VAL A 43 -15.55 -3.09 4.05
CA VAL A 43 -15.89 -3.98 5.18
C VAL A 43 -15.01 -5.23 5.19
N LYS A 44 -14.78 -5.86 4.04
CA LYS A 44 -13.85 -7.00 3.93
C LYS A 44 -12.42 -6.61 4.33
N ASN A 45 -11.93 -5.46 3.87
CA ASN A 45 -10.57 -5.03 4.17
C ASN A 45 -10.38 -4.70 5.65
N ILE A 46 -11.38 -4.10 6.30
CA ILE A 46 -11.39 -3.90 7.76
C ILE A 46 -11.29 -5.24 8.49
N LYS A 47 -12.12 -6.23 8.11
CA LYS A 47 -12.07 -7.58 8.70
C LYS A 47 -10.72 -8.27 8.50
N PHE A 48 -10.08 -8.11 7.33
CA PHE A 48 -8.74 -8.63 7.08
C PHE A 48 -7.69 -7.93 7.96
N SER A 49 -7.77 -6.62 8.12
CA SER A 49 -6.85 -5.87 9.00
C SER A 49 -6.97 -6.31 10.46
N GLU A 50 -8.19 -6.52 10.95
CA GLU A 50 -8.45 -7.05 12.30
C GLU A 50 -7.90 -8.47 12.46
N LEU A 51 -8.12 -9.35 11.47
CA LEU A 51 -7.58 -10.71 11.47
C LEU A 51 -6.04 -10.72 11.49
N ILE A 52 -5.40 -9.87 10.69
CA ILE A 52 -3.93 -9.74 10.67
C ILE A 52 -3.42 -9.30 12.05
N LYS A 53 -4.07 -8.31 12.69
CA LYS A 53 -3.71 -7.87 14.05
C LYS A 53 -3.85 -8.98 15.08
N ASP A 54 -4.94 -9.74 15.05
CA ASP A 54 -5.16 -10.87 15.96
C ASP A 54 -4.09 -11.97 15.78
N LEU A 55 -3.77 -12.31 14.52
CA LEU A 55 -2.72 -13.28 14.21
C LEU A 55 -1.33 -12.81 14.66
N GLN A 56 -1.00 -11.54 14.43
CA GLN A 56 0.26 -10.96 14.90
C GLN A 56 0.36 -10.97 16.44
N ASN A 57 -0.73 -10.66 17.13
CA ASN A 57 -0.77 -10.70 18.59
C ASN A 57 -0.58 -12.13 19.11
N LYS A 58 -1.25 -13.12 18.50
CA LYS A 58 -1.07 -14.54 18.82
C LYS A 58 0.36 -15.00 18.58
N ASN A 59 0.99 -14.61 17.47
CA ASN A 59 2.40 -14.90 17.19
C ASN A 59 3.33 -14.30 18.26
N ASN A 60 3.10 -13.05 18.66
CA ASN A 60 3.91 -12.39 19.69
C ASN A 60 3.79 -13.07 21.07
N ILE A 61 2.56 -13.47 21.46
CA ILE A 61 2.32 -14.22 22.70
C ILE A 61 3.02 -15.58 22.63
N PHE A 62 2.91 -16.27 21.50
CA PHE A 62 3.54 -17.56 21.27
C PHE A 62 5.07 -17.47 21.38
N GLU A 63 5.71 -16.52 20.69
CA GLU A 63 7.16 -16.31 20.79
C GLU A 63 7.61 -15.93 22.20
N LYS A 64 6.81 -15.12 22.91
CA LYS A 64 7.12 -14.73 24.29
C LYS A 64 7.08 -15.94 25.22
N ASN A 65 6.00 -16.72 25.18
CA ASN A 65 5.88 -17.94 25.98
C ASN A 65 7.02 -18.92 25.67
N PHE A 66 7.47 -18.99 24.41
CA PHE A 66 8.60 -19.81 24.02
C PHE A 66 9.93 -19.32 24.63
N ARG A 67 10.21 -18.01 24.57
CA ARG A 67 11.39 -17.41 25.23
C ARG A 67 11.39 -17.67 26.73
N ASP A 68 10.22 -17.62 27.36
CA ASP A 68 10.07 -17.75 28.81
C ASP A 68 10.16 -19.22 29.29
N GLN A 69 9.89 -20.22 28.45
CA GLN A 69 9.85 -21.65 28.85
C GLN A 69 11.17 -22.41 28.69
N GLY A 70 12.19 -21.86 28.03
CA GLY A 70 13.54 -22.47 27.95
C GLY A 70 13.55 -23.92 27.46
N VAL A 71 12.70 -24.25 26.48
CA VAL A 71 12.42 -25.65 26.08
C VAL A 71 13.57 -26.24 25.25
N GLY A 72 13.95 -27.48 25.58
CA GLY A 72 15.02 -28.25 24.95
C GLY A 72 14.75 -28.65 23.50
N THR A 73 15.81 -29.15 22.85
CA THR A 73 16.04 -29.17 21.40
C THR A 73 15.10 -30.02 20.53
N GLU A 74 14.27 -30.91 21.10
CA GLU A 74 13.39 -31.80 20.31
C GLU A 74 11.99 -31.21 20.06
N ASP A 75 11.38 -30.49 21.01
CA ASP A 75 10.13 -29.75 20.79
C ASP A 75 10.32 -28.56 19.83
N SER A 76 11.57 -28.26 19.43
CA SER A 76 11.92 -27.15 18.56
C SER A 76 11.50 -27.35 17.09
N GLU A 77 11.36 -28.58 16.58
CA GLU A 77 11.05 -28.79 15.16
C GLU A 77 9.56 -28.64 14.85
N GLU A 78 8.67 -29.24 15.63
CA GLU A 78 7.22 -29.06 15.48
C GLU A 78 6.82 -27.58 15.64
N LEU A 79 7.51 -26.87 16.54
CA LEU A 79 7.34 -25.43 16.74
C LEU A 79 7.81 -24.59 15.55
N LYS A 80 8.93 -24.97 14.90
CA LYS A 80 9.38 -24.31 13.66
C LYS A 80 8.37 -24.50 12.54
N VAL A 81 7.76 -25.68 12.44
CA VAL A 81 6.71 -25.96 11.46
C VAL A 81 5.48 -25.09 11.75
N HIS A 82 5.02 -25.02 13.00
CA HIS A 82 3.85 -24.21 13.36
C HIS A 82 4.10 -22.71 13.15
N SER A 83 5.28 -22.21 13.53
CA SER A 83 5.67 -20.82 13.30
C SER A 83 5.72 -20.50 11.80
N SER A 84 6.30 -21.38 10.98
CA SER A 84 6.35 -21.22 9.52
C SER A 84 4.95 -21.20 8.90
N GLN A 85 4.04 -22.07 9.36
CA GLN A 85 2.66 -22.13 8.89
C GLN A 85 1.87 -20.85 9.26
N MET A 86 2.13 -20.29 10.44
CA MET A 86 1.53 -19.03 10.87
C MET A 86 2.07 -17.84 10.06
N HIS A 87 3.38 -17.81 9.78
CA HIS A 87 3.98 -16.80 8.91
C HIS A 87 3.42 -16.86 7.48
N GLU A 88 3.22 -18.06 6.93
CA GLU A 88 2.59 -18.24 5.62
C GLU A 88 1.15 -17.74 5.61
N THR A 89 0.40 -18.00 6.68
CA THR A 89 -0.99 -17.54 6.82
C THR A 89 -1.06 -16.00 6.89
N ILE A 90 -0.15 -15.37 7.66
CA ILE A 90 -0.04 -13.91 7.74
C ILE A 90 0.35 -13.32 6.38
N ARG A 91 1.30 -13.94 5.67
CA ARG A 91 1.70 -13.50 4.33
C ARG A 91 0.53 -13.56 3.35
N SER A 92 -0.17 -14.70 3.27
CA SER A 92 -1.34 -14.87 2.40
C SER A 92 -2.46 -13.88 2.72
N ALA A 93 -2.73 -13.60 4.01
CA ALA A 93 -3.72 -12.59 4.41
C ALA A 93 -3.29 -11.17 4.00
N THR A 94 -1.99 -10.86 4.12
CA THR A 94 -1.42 -9.57 3.73
C THR A 94 -1.52 -9.35 2.23
N GLU A 95 -1.20 -10.36 1.41
CA GLU A 95 -1.33 -10.31 -0.05
C GLU A 95 -2.79 -10.10 -0.49
N LYS A 96 -3.75 -10.79 0.15
CA LYS A 96 -5.19 -10.58 -0.11
C LYS A 96 -5.66 -9.18 0.27
N SER A 97 -5.15 -8.62 1.36
CA SER A 97 -5.45 -7.23 1.76
C SER A 97 -4.85 -6.21 0.78
N ALA A 98 -3.61 -6.43 0.32
CA ALA A 98 -2.97 -5.59 -0.69
C ALA A 98 -3.74 -5.62 -2.02
N SER A 99 -4.14 -6.80 -2.48
CA SER A 99 -4.98 -6.97 -3.67
C SER A 99 -6.33 -6.25 -3.53
N SER A 100 -7.02 -6.42 -2.40
CA SER A 100 -8.28 -5.72 -2.11
C SER A 100 -8.10 -4.20 -2.08
N THR A 101 -6.96 -3.71 -1.58
CA THR A 101 -6.63 -2.28 -1.56
C THR A 101 -6.44 -1.73 -2.97
N GLY A 102 -5.81 -2.49 -3.87
CA GLY A 102 -5.71 -2.14 -5.29
C GLY A 102 -7.08 -2.04 -5.99
N GLU A 103 -7.98 -2.98 -5.72
CA GLU A 103 -9.35 -2.94 -6.24
C GLU A 103 -10.14 -1.72 -5.73
N ILE A 104 -10.02 -1.41 -4.44
CA ILE A 104 -10.62 -0.23 -3.80
C ILE A 104 -10.12 1.07 -4.46
N GLN A 105 -8.81 1.19 -4.72
CA GLN A 105 -8.24 2.35 -5.41
C GLN A 105 -8.76 2.48 -6.84
N ASN A 106 -8.85 1.37 -7.58
CA ASN A 106 -9.39 1.37 -8.94
C ASN A 106 -10.86 1.83 -8.97
N LEU A 107 -11.70 1.30 -8.07
CA LEU A 107 -13.09 1.72 -7.94
C LEU A 107 -13.20 3.21 -7.56
N ARG A 108 -12.33 3.71 -6.70
CA ARG A 108 -12.27 5.13 -6.33
C ARG A 108 -11.94 6.03 -7.53
N LEU A 109 -10.98 5.64 -8.37
CA LEU A 109 -10.64 6.36 -9.59
C LEU A 109 -11.82 6.37 -10.59
N LYS A 110 -12.49 5.22 -10.78
CA LYS A 110 -13.69 5.14 -11.63
C LYS A 110 -14.83 6.02 -11.11
N LEU A 111 -15.03 6.06 -9.79
CA LEU A 111 -16.01 6.93 -9.16
C LEU A 111 -15.71 8.41 -9.45
N GLN A 112 -14.46 8.83 -9.23
CA GLN A 112 -14.02 10.21 -9.47
C GLN A 112 -14.17 10.62 -10.95
N GLN A 113 -13.84 9.71 -11.89
CA GLN A 113 -14.09 9.94 -13.31
C GLN A 113 -15.58 10.11 -13.62
N SER A 114 -16.44 9.27 -13.03
CA SER A 114 -17.89 9.37 -13.23
C SER A 114 -18.48 10.68 -12.69
N GLU A 115 -17.97 11.17 -11.56
CA GLU A 115 -18.38 12.46 -10.96
C GLU A 115 -17.96 13.64 -11.84
N SER A 116 -16.75 13.62 -12.39
CA SER A 116 -16.30 14.64 -13.35
C SER A 116 -17.19 14.66 -14.59
N THR A 117 -17.50 13.50 -15.17
CA THR A 117 -18.39 13.42 -16.34
C THR A 117 -19.79 13.94 -16.02
N LYS A 118 -20.33 13.64 -14.83
CA LYS A 118 -21.63 14.14 -14.38
C LYS A 118 -21.62 15.66 -14.24
N LEU A 119 -20.58 16.25 -13.67
CA LEU A 119 -20.43 17.70 -13.55
C LEU A 119 -20.38 18.39 -14.92
N ASP A 120 -19.67 17.81 -15.89
CA ASP A 120 -19.60 18.34 -17.25
C ASP A 120 -20.97 18.30 -17.95
N LEU A 121 -21.74 17.22 -17.77
CA LEU A 121 -23.11 17.12 -18.30
C LEU A 121 -24.04 18.14 -17.65
N VAL A 122 -23.92 18.37 -16.34
CA VAL A 122 -24.73 19.38 -15.63
C VAL A 122 -24.39 20.78 -16.15
N ARG A 123 -23.11 21.10 -16.34
CA ARG A 123 -22.69 22.40 -16.89
C ARG A 123 -23.28 22.62 -18.28
N LYS A 124 -23.20 21.61 -19.17
CA LYS A 124 -23.82 21.66 -20.50
C LYS A 124 -25.33 21.88 -20.46
N ASN A 125 -26.03 21.25 -19.52
CA ASN A 125 -27.48 21.46 -19.36
C ASN A 125 -27.84 22.87 -18.89
N VAL A 126 -27.01 23.49 -18.04
CA VAL A 126 -27.19 24.89 -17.63
C VAL A 126 -27.03 25.81 -18.84
N ASP A 127 -25.98 25.62 -19.63
CA ASP A 127 -25.73 26.41 -20.84
C ASP A 127 -26.89 26.29 -21.85
N LEU A 128 -27.42 25.07 -22.05
CA LEU A 128 -28.58 24.84 -22.91
C LEU A 128 -29.86 25.49 -22.38
N SER A 129 -30.07 25.47 -21.06
CA SER A 129 -31.22 26.14 -20.42
C SER A 129 -31.17 27.65 -20.62
N ASP A 130 -29.99 28.26 -20.45
CA ASP A 130 -29.81 29.70 -20.67
C ASP A 130 -29.99 30.06 -22.16
N GLN A 131 -29.50 29.22 -23.07
CA GLN A 131 -29.72 29.39 -24.51
C GLN A 131 -31.22 29.32 -24.86
N LEU A 132 -31.96 28.34 -24.33
CA LEU A 132 -33.41 28.21 -24.54
C LEU A 132 -34.17 29.42 -23.99
N LYS A 133 -33.77 29.95 -22.83
CA LYS A 133 -34.37 31.15 -22.24
C LYS A 133 -34.15 32.38 -23.12
N CYS A 134 -32.94 32.56 -23.65
CA CYS A 134 -32.62 33.61 -24.61
C CYS A 134 -33.44 33.49 -25.89
N GLN A 135 -33.58 32.28 -26.45
CA GLN A 135 -34.42 32.06 -27.64
C GLN A 135 -35.90 32.34 -27.37
N SER A 136 -36.43 31.91 -26.22
CA SER A 136 -37.81 32.18 -25.81
C SER A 136 -38.08 33.69 -25.69
N GLN A 137 -37.13 34.44 -25.13
CA GLN A 137 -37.23 35.88 -24.98
C GLN A 137 -37.22 36.60 -26.35
N LEU A 138 -36.31 36.21 -27.25
CA LEU A 138 -36.27 36.74 -28.62
C LEU A 138 -37.58 36.46 -29.37
N LEU A 139 -38.17 35.29 -29.18
CA LEU A 139 -39.45 34.93 -29.81
C LEU A 139 -40.60 35.81 -29.29
N LYS A 140 -40.63 36.10 -27.98
CA LYS A 140 -41.63 37.00 -27.38
C LYS A 140 -41.51 38.42 -27.91
N GLU A 141 -40.28 38.94 -27.97
CA GLU A 141 -40.01 40.28 -28.48
C GLU A 141 -40.39 40.41 -29.97
N SER A 142 -40.05 39.40 -30.77
CA SER A 142 -40.46 39.32 -32.19
C SER A 142 -41.98 39.31 -32.34
N ASN A 143 -42.69 38.51 -31.55
CA ASN A 143 -44.15 38.45 -31.58
C ASN A 143 -44.79 39.80 -31.21
N HIS A 144 -44.25 40.52 -30.22
CA HIS A 144 -44.72 41.86 -29.87
C HIS A 144 -44.55 42.86 -31.03
N VAL A 145 -43.43 42.80 -31.76
CA VAL A 145 -43.20 43.66 -32.94
C VAL A 145 -44.21 43.35 -34.05
N TRP A 146 -44.46 42.07 -34.32
CA TRP A 146 -45.45 41.66 -35.32
C TRP A 146 -46.87 42.09 -34.94
N GLN A 147 -47.27 41.93 -33.68
CA GLN A 147 -48.57 42.36 -33.18
C GLN A 147 -48.76 43.88 -33.33
N ASN A 148 -47.75 44.67 -32.94
CA ASN A 148 -47.80 46.12 -33.08
C ASN A 148 -47.92 46.58 -34.54
N ARG A 149 -47.22 45.92 -35.46
CA ARG A 149 -47.33 46.20 -36.91
C ARG A 149 -48.72 45.86 -37.45
N TYR A 150 -49.28 44.74 -37.02
CA TYR A 150 -50.63 44.32 -37.39
C TYR A 150 -51.69 45.33 -36.90
N ASP A 151 -51.61 45.73 -35.64
CA ASP A 151 -52.56 46.68 -35.04
C ASP A 151 -52.45 48.09 -35.65
N PHE A 152 -51.25 48.51 -36.04
CA PHE A 152 -51.04 49.76 -36.77
C PHE A 152 -51.73 49.74 -38.15
N ARG A 153 -51.51 48.67 -38.93
CA ARG A 153 -52.16 48.46 -40.24
C ARG A 153 -53.69 48.45 -40.12
N GLN A 154 -54.22 47.78 -39.10
CA GLN A 154 -55.67 47.73 -38.87
C GLN A 154 -56.27 49.12 -38.60
N ARG A 155 -55.58 49.95 -37.81
CA ARG A 155 -56.00 51.34 -37.56
C ARG A 155 -55.98 52.19 -38.83
N GLU A 156 -54.95 52.06 -39.66
CA GLU A 156 -54.82 52.79 -40.92
C GLU A 156 -55.97 52.45 -41.88
N ILE A 157 -56.30 51.16 -42.02
CA ILE A 157 -57.43 50.71 -42.85
C ILE A 157 -58.76 51.28 -42.33
N GLN A 158 -58.97 51.31 -41.02
CA GLN A 158 -60.20 51.89 -40.45
C GLN A 158 -60.29 53.39 -40.70
N ASN A 159 -59.19 54.13 -40.53
CA ASN A 159 -59.16 55.57 -40.80
C ASN A 159 -59.48 55.87 -42.27
N LEU A 160 -58.90 55.12 -43.21
CA LEU A 160 -59.21 55.27 -44.64
C LEU A 160 -60.68 54.98 -44.95
N LYS A 161 -61.27 53.97 -44.29
CA LYS A 161 -62.69 53.63 -44.43
C LYS A 161 -63.61 54.75 -43.94
N VAL A 162 -63.27 55.38 -42.81
CA VAL A 162 -64.00 56.53 -42.27
C VAL A 162 -63.88 57.73 -43.20
N GLN A 163 -62.68 58.03 -43.69
CA GLN A 163 -62.44 59.15 -44.59
C GLN A 163 -63.24 59.01 -45.89
N HIS A 164 -63.19 57.84 -46.54
CA HIS A 164 -63.95 57.58 -47.75
C HIS A 164 -65.46 57.75 -47.54
N LYS A 165 -65.99 57.34 -46.36
CA LYS A 165 -67.41 57.53 -46.03
C LYS A 165 -67.77 59.02 -45.93
N VAL A 166 -66.92 59.83 -45.31
CA VAL A 166 -67.11 61.28 -45.20
C VAL A 166 -67.09 61.92 -46.59
N ASP A 167 -66.11 61.57 -47.43
CA ASP A 167 -65.96 62.13 -48.77
C ASP A 167 -67.17 61.80 -49.66
N VAL A 168 -67.68 60.56 -49.59
CA VAL A 168 -68.90 60.15 -50.31
C VAL A 168 -70.12 60.95 -49.85
N SER A 169 -70.33 61.13 -48.54
CA SER A 169 -71.46 61.91 -48.03
C SER A 169 -71.38 63.38 -48.46
N GLN A 170 -70.19 63.99 -48.45
CA GLN A 170 -70.01 65.36 -48.94
C GLN A 170 -70.32 65.49 -50.44
N LEU A 171 -69.98 64.48 -51.24
CA LEU A 171 -70.33 64.45 -52.66
C LEU A 171 -71.84 64.32 -52.89
N GLU A 172 -72.52 63.47 -52.12
CA GLU A 172 -73.98 63.31 -52.17
C GLU A 172 -74.72 64.62 -51.84
N ASP A 173 -74.30 65.32 -50.78
CA ASP A 173 -74.87 66.62 -50.38
C ASP A 173 -74.67 67.67 -51.48
N LYS A 174 -73.49 67.68 -52.11
CA LYS A 174 -73.16 68.61 -53.20
C LYS A 174 -74.01 68.35 -54.44
N ILE A 175 -74.23 67.09 -54.81
CA ILE A 175 -75.10 66.69 -55.93
C ILE A 175 -76.55 67.11 -55.66
N GLN A 176 -77.05 66.93 -54.45
CA GLN A 176 -78.41 67.35 -54.08
C GLN A 176 -78.58 68.87 -54.13
N SER A 177 -77.58 69.63 -53.69
CA SER A 177 -77.62 71.11 -53.75
C SER A 177 -77.60 71.66 -55.18
N LEU A 178 -76.98 70.95 -56.12
CA LEU A 178 -76.82 71.35 -57.52
C LEU A 178 -77.94 70.88 -58.44
N THR A 179 -78.96 70.17 -57.92
CA THR A 179 -80.10 69.70 -58.70
C THR A 179 -81.33 70.59 -58.43
N PRO A 180 -81.46 71.78 -59.04
CA PRO A 180 -82.70 72.53 -58.98
C PRO A 180 -83.79 71.79 -59.77
N LYS A 181 -85.00 71.71 -59.20
CA LYS A 181 -86.19 71.13 -59.85
C LYS A 181 -86.43 71.81 -61.19
N VAL A 182 -86.01 71.17 -62.29
CA VAL A 182 -86.16 71.68 -63.65
C VAL A 182 -87.64 71.73 -64.02
N PRO A 183 -88.24 72.91 -64.27
CA PRO A 183 -89.55 73.02 -64.87
C PRO A 183 -89.42 72.77 -66.39
N LYS A 184 -90.19 71.81 -66.90
CA LYS A 184 -90.33 71.57 -68.34
C LYS A 184 -90.94 72.81 -69.00
N ILE A 185 -90.22 73.47 -69.91
CA ILE A 185 -90.79 74.49 -70.82
C ILE A 185 -90.31 74.19 -72.24
N GLY A 186 -91.28 74.14 -73.16
CA GLY A 186 -91.16 73.75 -74.56
C GLY A 186 -90.56 74.82 -75.49
N PRO A 187 -90.33 74.46 -76.76
CA PRO A 187 -89.42 75.16 -77.65
C PRO A 187 -90.14 76.22 -78.49
N GLY A 188 -89.51 77.39 -78.64
CA GLY A 188 -89.88 78.33 -79.70
C GLY A 188 -89.96 79.77 -79.22
N LEU A 189 -88.85 80.50 -79.36
CA LEU A 189 -88.75 81.91 -79.81
C LEU A 189 -87.30 82.36 -79.61
N ILE A 190 -86.51 82.26 -80.67
CA ILE A 190 -85.12 82.72 -80.72
C ILE A 190 -85.16 84.24 -80.96
N SER A 191 -84.66 84.99 -79.98
CA SER A 191 -84.52 86.45 -79.95
C SER A 191 -83.08 86.79 -79.54
N PRO A 192 -82.53 88.01 -79.74
CA PRO A 192 -81.10 88.38 -79.53
C PRO A 192 -80.55 88.08 -78.12
N ARG A 193 -81.44 87.79 -77.17
CA ARG A 193 -81.12 87.24 -75.85
C ARG A 193 -80.35 85.91 -75.90
N ASN A 194 -80.53 85.12 -76.96
CA ASN A 194 -79.82 83.85 -77.13
C ASN A 194 -78.33 84.07 -77.41
N GLU A 195 -77.94 85.14 -78.11
CA GLU A 195 -76.54 85.46 -78.41
C GLU A 195 -75.80 85.96 -77.16
N ALA A 196 -76.44 86.79 -76.34
CA ALA A 196 -75.89 87.23 -75.06
C ALA A 196 -75.77 86.07 -74.06
N TRP A 197 -76.72 85.12 -74.07
CA TRP A 197 -76.67 83.92 -73.24
C TRP A 197 -75.61 82.94 -73.76
N GLN A 198 -75.52 82.75 -75.07
CA GLN A 198 -74.47 81.96 -75.71
C GLN A 198 -73.08 82.53 -75.41
N ASN A 199 -72.88 83.84 -75.53
CA ASN A 199 -71.60 84.49 -75.19
C ASN A 199 -71.27 84.36 -73.70
N LYS A 200 -72.27 84.39 -72.82
CA LYS A 200 -72.07 84.17 -71.38
C LYS A 200 -71.77 82.71 -71.05
N CYS A 201 -72.38 81.76 -71.75
CA CYS A 201 -72.07 80.34 -71.67
C CYS A 201 -70.67 80.05 -72.21
N ASN A 202 -70.29 80.61 -73.36
CA ASN A 202 -68.95 80.48 -73.93
C ASN A 202 -67.90 81.10 -72.99
N ALA A 203 -68.15 82.28 -72.41
CA ALA A 203 -67.24 82.89 -71.44
C ALA A 203 -67.13 82.08 -70.13
N LEU A 204 -68.22 81.44 -69.68
CA LEU A 204 -68.21 80.53 -68.55
C LEU A 204 -67.47 79.22 -68.86
N GLU A 205 -67.65 78.66 -70.05
CA GLU A 205 -66.90 77.49 -70.52
C GLU A 205 -65.41 77.81 -70.63
N GLU A 206 -65.03 78.93 -71.25
CA GLU A 206 -63.62 79.35 -71.31
C GLU A 206 -63.04 79.62 -69.91
N LYS A 207 -63.83 80.21 -69.00
CA LYS A 207 -63.40 80.38 -67.61
C LYS A 207 -63.23 79.02 -66.92
N ASN A 208 -64.15 78.09 -67.11
CA ASN A 208 -64.09 76.75 -66.52
C ASN A 208 -62.90 75.95 -67.08
N VAL A 209 -62.62 76.07 -68.38
CA VAL A 209 -61.43 75.47 -69.01
C VAL A 209 -60.15 76.08 -68.42
N ARG A 210 -60.09 77.40 -68.24
CA ARG A 210 -58.94 78.07 -67.60
C ARG A 210 -58.78 77.66 -66.13
N ASP A 211 -59.87 77.60 -65.37
CA ASP A 211 -59.86 77.21 -63.96
C ASP A 211 -59.45 75.73 -63.79
N LEU A 212 -59.91 74.84 -64.68
CA LEU A 212 -59.48 73.44 -64.74
C LEU A 212 -58.00 73.31 -65.11
N ASP A 213 -57.50 74.11 -66.05
CA ASP A 213 -56.08 74.10 -66.44
C ASP A 213 -55.18 74.62 -65.31
N ILE A 214 -55.64 75.63 -64.55
CA ILE A 214 -54.97 76.10 -63.33
C ILE A 214 -54.98 75.01 -62.25
N GLN A 215 -56.13 74.37 -61.98
CA GLN A 215 -56.22 73.28 -61.01
C GLN A 215 -55.31 72.11 -61.39
N LYS A 216 -55.27 71.74 -62.67
CA LYS A 216 -54.38 70.70 -63.17
C LYS A 216 -52.92 71.03 -62.90
N LYS A 217 -52.49 72.28 -63.18
CA LYS A 217 -51.12 72.73 -62.86
C LYS A 217 -50.82 72.73 -61.36
N ILE A 218 -51.77 73.09 -60.51
CA ILE A 218 -51.62 73.03 -59.05
C ILE A 218 -51.46 71.57 -58.59
N ILE A 219 -52.28 70.66 -59.11
CA ILE A 219 -52.20 69.22 -58.79
C ILE A 219 -50.86 68.65 -59.26
N GLU A 220 -50.40 68.98 -60.47
CA GLU A 220 -49.09 68.56 -60.96
C GLU A 220 -47.96 69.08 -60.07
N THR A 221 -48.03 70.34 -59.64
CA THR A 221 -47.03 70.96 -58.74
C THR A 221 -47.01 70.27 -57.37
N LEU A 222 -48.18 70.08 -56.76
CA LEU A 222 -48.30 69.38 -55.47
C LEU A 222 -47.84 67.93 -55.55
N ASN A 223 -48.09 67.25 -56.68
CA ASN A 223 -47.64 65.88 -56.88
C ASN A 223 -46.11 65.79 -56.99
N VAL A 224 -45.46 66.76 -57.66
CA VAL A 224 -43.99 66.87 -57.68
C VAL A 224 -43.44 67.14 -56.28
N GLU A 225 -44.00 68.09 -55.55
CA GLU A 225 -43.60 68.40 -54.16
C GLU A 225 -43.78 67.20 -53.23
N HIS A 226 -44.89 66.47 -53.35
CA HIS A 226 -45.13 65.26 -52.58
C HIS A 226 -44.10 64.17 -52.90
N GLN A 227 -43.77 63.98 -54.18
CA GLN A 227 -42.76 63.02 -54.61
C GLN A 227 -41.35 63.40 -54.10
N GLU A 228 -41.02 64.70 -54.11
CA GLU A 228 -39.77 65.24 -53.57
C GLU A 228 -39.65 64.94 -52.06
N LEU A 229 -40.71 65.21 -51.28
CA LEU A 229 -40.75 64.92 -49.85
C LEU A 229 -40.64 63.42 -49.55
N LEU A 230 -41.30 62.58 -50.35
CA LEU A 230 -41.20 61.11 -50.25
C LEU A 230 -39.77 60.64 -50.50
N ASN A 231 -39.12 61.16 -51.54
CA ASN A 231 -37.74 60.84 -51.86
C ASN A 231 -36.78 61.28 -50.74
N GLN A 232 -36.94 62.49 -50.22
CA GLN A 232 -36.14 62.99 -49.10
C GLN A 232 -36.34 62.14 -47.83
N SER A 233 -37.58 61.78 -47.52
CA SER A 233 -37.90 60.91 -46.37
C SER A 233 -37.28 59.52 -46.53
N ASN A 234 -37.39 58.92 -47.73
CA ASN A 234 -36.80 57.61 -48.03
C ASN A 234 -35.27 57.65 -47.92
N GLN A 235 -34.63 58.72 -48.42
CA GLN A 235 -33.19 58.91 -48.33
C GLN A 235 -32.73 59.09 -46.87
N ALA A 236 -33.46 59.87 -46.06
CA ALA A 236 -33.19 60.02 -44.64
C ALA A 236 -33.31 58.69 -43.88
N TRP A 237 -34.31 57.87 -44.23
CA TRP A 237 -34.50 56.55 -43.63
C TRP A 237 -33.39 55.58 -44.03
N GLN A 238 -33.00 55.55 -45.32
CA GLN A 238 -31.86 54.77 -45.79
C GLN A 238 -30.56 55.15 -45.08
N ASN A 239 -30.26 56.45 -44.96
CA ASN A 239 -29.08 56.92 -44.24
C ASN A 239 -29.08 56.48 -42.78
N LYS A 240 -30.25 56.48 -42.13
CA LYS A 240 -30.40 56.00 -40.75
C LYS A 240 -30.15 54.50 -40.63
N CYS A 241 -30.62 53.69 -41.60
CA CYS A 241 -30.34 52.26 -41.63
C CYS A 241 -28.85 51.98 -41.81
N ILE A 242 -28.19 52.63 -42.75
CA ILE A 242 -26.73 52.48 -42.97
C ILE A 242 -25.96 52.84 -41.71
N ALA A 243 -26.31 53.94 -41.05
CA ALA A 243 -25.65 54.35 -39.80
C ALA A 243 -25.83 53.34 -38.65
N LEU A 244 -26.99 52.67 -38.57
CA LEU A 244 -27.25 51.62 -37.59
C LEU A 244 -26.48 50.33 -37.90
N GLU A 245 -26.40 49.93 -39.18
CA GLU A 245 -25.59 48.81 -39.63
C GLU A 245 -24.10 49.04 -39.33
N ASP A 246 -23.56 50.21 -39.68
CA ASP A 246 -22.18 50.59 -39.38
C ASP A 246 -21.89 50.60 -37.88
N LYS A 247 -22.85 51.04 -37.06
CA LYS A 247 -22.73 50.97 -35.60
C LYS A 247 -22.68 49.51 -35.13
N SER A 248 -23.57 48.65 -35.63
CA SER A 248 -23.60 47.23 -35.29
C SER A 248 -22.30 46.51 -35.67
N VAL A 249 -21.73 46.82 -36.84
CA VAL A 249 -20.46 46.24 -37.29
C VAL A 249 -19.31 46.64 -36.37
N ARG A 250 -19.25 47.92 -35.96
CA ARG A 250 -18.23 48.40 -35.01
C ARG A 250 -18.37 47.76 -33.63
N ASP A 251 -19.59 47.61 -33.13
CA ASP A 251 -19.84 46.97 -31.84
C ASP A 251 -19.42 45.49 -31.87
N LEU A 252 -19.68 44.77 -32.97
CA LEU A 252 -19.21 43.40 -33.17
C LEU A 252 -17.67 43.31 -33.24
N ASP A 253 -16.99 44.26 -33.90
CA ASP A 253 -15.52 44.29 -33.96
C ASP A 253 -14.90 44.54 -32.58
N ILE A 254 -15.49 45.41 -31.77
CA ILE A 254 -15.07 45.65 -30.38
C ILE A 254 -15.25 44.38 -29.54
N GLN A 255 -16.41 43.71 -29.63
CA GLN A 255 -16.65 42.45 -28.91
C GLN A 255 -15.66 41.35 -29.31
N LYS A 256 -15.36 41.24 -30.61
CA LYS A 256 -14.38 40.27 -31.11
C LYS A 256 -12.99 40.52 -30.53
N LYS A 257 -12.53 41.78 -30.51
CA LYS A 257 -11.23 42.15 -29.90
C LYS A 257 -11.18 41.84 -28.41
N MET A 258 -12.26 42.14 -27.66
CA MET A 258 -12.35 41.78 -26.24
C MET A 258 -12.24 40.27 -26.02
N LEU A 259 -12.91 39.47 -26.86
CA LEU A 259 -12.88 38.02 -26.77
C LEU A 259 -11.47 37.47 -27.07
N GLU A 260 -10.79 38.02 -28.07
CA GLU A 260 -9.39 37.69 -28.38
C GLU A 260 -8.45 38.03 -27.22
N THR A 261 -8.60 39.21 -26.59
CA THR A 261 -7.81 39.58 -25.40
C THR A 261 -8.07 38.63 -24.24
N LEU A 262 -9.33 38.33 -23.93
CA LEU A 262 -9.68 37.42 -22.84
C LEU A 262 -9.13 36.01 -23.08
N ASN A 263 -9.12 35.54 -24.33
CA ASN A 263 -8.57 34.24 -24.69
C ASN A 263 -7.04 34.19 -24.51
N VAL A 264 -6.33 35.27 -24.85
CA VAL A 264 -4.88 35.38 -24.62
C VAL A 264 -4.59 35.37 -23.11
N GLU A 265 -5.31 36.16 -22.31
CA GLU A 265 -5.15 36.19 -20.85
C GLU A 265 -5.43 34.82 -20.22
N HIS A 266 -6.49 34.13 -20.66
CA HIS A 266 -6.82 32.79 -20.19
C HIS A 266 -5.70 31.79 -20.51
N GLN A 267 -5.17 31.82 -21.73
CA GLN A 267 -4.06 30.95 -22.13
C GLN A 267 -2.79 31.22 -21.33
N GLU A 268 -2.50 32.49 -21.02
CA GLU A 268 -1.35 32.86 -20.21
C GLU A 268 -1.48 32.39 -18.76
N LEU A 269 -2.65 32.54 -18.15
CA LEU A 269 -2.94 31.97 -16.83
C LEU A 269 -2.81 30.44 -16.81
N LEU A 270 -3.28 29.77 -17.87
CA LEU A 270 -3.17 28.32 -17.99
C LEU A 270 -1.70 27.89 -18.06
N ASN A 271 -0.88 28.60 -18.84
CA ASN A 271 0.55 28.35 -18.96
C ASN A 271 1.28 28.59 -17.63
N GLN A 272 0.98 29.69 -16.93
CA GLN A 272 1.55 29.99 -15.60
C GLN A 272 1.18 28.91 -14.58
N SER A 273 -0.08 28.45 -14.58
CA SER A 273 -0.55 27.37 -13.71
C SER A 273 0.18 26.05 -13.99
N ASN A 274 0.30 25.68 -15.27
CA ASN A 274 1.02 24.47 -15.68
C ASN A 274 2.50 24.53 -15.27
N GLN A 275 3.16 25.68 -15.46
CA GLN A 275 4.55 25.88 -15.06
C GLN A 275 4.72 25.79 -13.54
N ALA A 276 3.82 26.38 -12.75
CA ALA A 276 3.84 26.27 -11.30
C ALA A 276 3.66 24.81 -10.83
N TRP A 277 2.77 24.07 -11.48
CA TRP A 277 2.55 22.66 -11.17
C TRP A 277 3.77 21.81 -11.53
N GLN A 278 4.39 22.05 -12.69
CA GLN A 278 5.62 21.38 -13.10
C GLN A 278 6.77 21.64 -12.12
N ASN A 279 6.96 22.90 -11.69
CA ASN A 279 7.97 23.25 -10.70
C ASN A 279 7.76 22.52 -9.37
N LYS A 280 6.49 22.38 -8.93
CA LYS A 280 6.15 21.64 -7.72
C LYS A 280 6.47 20.15 -7.84
N CYS A 281 6.20 19.55 -8.99
CA CYS A 281 6.57 18.16 -9.27
C CYS A 281 8.08 17.94 -9.24
N ASN A 282 8.84 18.78 -9.95
CA ASN A 282 10.31 18.70 -9.96
C ASN A 282 10.89 18.83 -8.54
N ALA A 283 10.37 19.75 -7.73
CA ALA A 283 10.81 19.93 -6.35
C ALA A 283 10.53 18.70 -5.46
N LEU A 284 9.41 18.01 -5.67
CA LEU A 284 9.08 16.77 -4.97
C LEU A 284 9.97 15.61 -5.40
N GLU A 285 10.26 15.50 -6.70
CA GLU A 285 11.16 14.50 -7.25
C GLU A 285 12.59 14.68 -6.70
N GLU A 286 13.12 15.90 -6.73
CA GLU A 286 14.42 16.21 -6.13
C GLU A 286 14.47 15.90 -4.63
N LYS A 287 13.39 16.21 -3.89
CA LYS A 287 13.31 15.87 -2.46
C LYS A 287 13.35 14.35 -2.26
N SER A 288 12.62 13.60 -3.08
CA SER A 288 12.62 12.14 -3.03
C SER A 288 14.02 11.56 -3.28
N VAL A 289 14.75 12.08 -4.28
CA VAL A 289 16.13 11.64 -4.56
C VAL A 289 17.04 11.93 -3.37
N ARG A 290 16.97 13.14 -2.80
CA ARG A 290 17.76 13.50 -1.60
C ARG A 290 17.45 12.62 -0.40
N ASP A 291 16.18 12.29 -0.17
CA ASP A 291 15.77 11.43 0.94
C ASP A 291 16.26 9.98 0.74
N MET A 292 16.28 9.47 -0.50
CA MET A 292 16.86 8.15 -0.82
C MET A 292 18.37 8.13 -0.59
N ASP A 293 19.12 9.13 -1.05
CA ASP A 293 20.57 9.25 -0.81
C ASP A 293 20.91 9.25 0.69
N ILE A 294 20.10 9.93 1.51
CA ILE A 294 20.28 9.95 2.97
C ILE A 294 20.02 8.56 3.56
N GLN A 295 19.02 7.83 3.07
CA GLN A 295 18.74 6.46 3.52
C GLN A 295 19.85 5.48 3.12
N GLU A 296 20.37 5.59 1.90
CA GLU A 296 21.48 4.76 1.42
C GLU A 296 22.73 4.95 2.27
N LYS A 297 23.13 6.20 2.55
CA LYS A 297 24.27 6.49 3.44
C LYS A 297 24.10 5.94 4.86
N LYS A 298 22.86 5.96 5.38
CA LYS A 298 22.56 5.35 6.69
C LYS A 298 22.71 3.83 6.65
N LEU A 299 22.25 3.17 5.60
CA LEU A 299 22.42 1.73 5.42
C LEU A 299 23.89 1.35 5.28
N GLU A 300 24.67 2.12 4.54
CA GLU A 300 26.11 1.91 4.39
C GLU A 300 26.83 2.04 5.73
N THR A 301 26.50 3.07 6.52
CA THR A 301 27.06 3.27 7.87
C THR A 301 26.73 2.09 8.79
N LEU A 302 25.45 1.66 8.81
CA LEU A 302 25.02 0.53 9.64
C LEU A 302 25.68 -0.79 9.22
N ASN A 303 25.91 -0.98 7.91
CA ASN A 303 26.60 -2.15 7.39
C ASN A 303 28.08 -2.17 7.82
N VAL A 304 28.77 -1.03 7.77
CA VAL A 304 30.15 -0.90 8.28
C VAL A 304 30.20 -1.18 9.79
N GLU A 305 29.28 -0.61 10.58
CA GLU A 305 29.19 -0.89 12.03
C GLU A 305 28.96 -2.38 12.31
N HIS A 306 28.06 -3.02 11.55
CA HIS A 306 27.80 -4.45 11.67
C HIS A 306 29.06 -5.29 11.37
N GLN A 307 29.79 -4.97 10.30
CA GLN A 307 31.05 -5.66 9.96
C GLN A 307 32.09 -5.51 11.07
N VAL A 308 32.23 -4.31 11.66
CA VAL A 308 33.15 -4.08 12.77
C VAL A 308 32.75 -4.92 13.98
N LEU A 309 31.46 -4.96 14.35
CA LEU A 309 30.98 -5.78 15.47
C LEU A 309 31.21 -7.27 15.24
N VAL A 310 30.98 -7.77 14.02
CA VAL A 310 31.28 -9.17 13.65
C VAL A 310 32.78 -9.45 13.75
N SER A 311 33.63 -8.53 13.29
CA SER A 311 35.08 -8.66 13.39
C SER A 311 35.55 -8.72 14.86
N ILE A 312 35.05 -7.83 15.71
CA ILE A 312 35.33 -7.84 17.17
C ILE A 312 34.91 -9.17 17.78
N ARG A 313 33.68 -9.62 17.52
CA ARG A 313 33.17 -10.90 18.05
C ARG A 313 34.04 -12.08 17.63
N ASN A 314 34.45 -12.13 16.36
CA ASN A 314 35.31 -13.20 15.86
C ASN A 314 36.69 -13.16 16.52
N GLN A 315 37.24 -11.96 16.74
CA GLN A 315 38.51 -11.79 17.45
C GLN A 315 38.41 -12.27 18.91
N ASP A 316 37.34 -11.92 19.62
CA ASP A 316 37.11 -12.36 20.99
C ASP A 316 36.96 -13.88 21.09
N TRP A 317 36.23 -14.48 20.14
CA TRP A 317 36.08 -15.93 20.05
C TRP A 317 37.43 -16.61 19.79
N GLN A 318 38.23 -16.08 18.86
CA GLN A 318 39.57 -16.59 18.57
C GLN A 318 40.48 -16.50 19.81
N ASN A 319 40.44 -15.39 20.54
CA ASN A 319 41.20 -15.21 21.78
C ASN A 319 40.79 -16.23 22.84
N MET A 320 39.48 -16.50 22.98
CA MET A 320 38.97 -17.52 23.90
C MET A 320 39.48 -18.92 23.53
N CYS A 321 39.40 -19.30 22.25
CA CYS A 321 39.91 -20.58 21.76
C CYS A 321 41.42 -20.74 22.03
N ASN A 322 42.22 -19.72 21.72
CA ASN A 322 43.67 -19.73 21.99
C ASN A 322 43.95 -19.85 23.50
N SER A 323 43.16 -19.19 24.36
CA SER A 323 43.32 -19.30 25.80
C SER A 323 42.99 -20.69 26.33
N LEU A 324 41.97 -21.35 25.78
CA LEU A 324 41.61 -22.72 26.13
C LEU A 324 42.67 -23.72 25.68
N GLU A 325 43.21 -23.55 24.48
CA GLU A 325 44.32 -24.36 23.96
C GLU A 325 45.57 -24.22 24.83
N GLN A 326 45.97 -23.00 25.17
CA GLN A 326 47.10 -22.76 26.09
C GLN A 326 46.87 -23.34 27.48
N LYS A 327 45.63 -23.35 27.97
CA LYS A 327 45.30 -23.99 29.25
C LYS A 327 45.44 -25.51 29.13
N GLY A 328 44.93 -26.11 28.04
CA GLY A 328 45.08 -27.54 27.77
C GLY A 328 46.55 -27.98 27.68
N VAL A 329 47.40 -27.21 27.00
CA VAL A 329 48.85 -27.47 26.93
C VAL A 329 49.49 -27.40 28.32
N ARG A 330 49.11 -26.41 29.14
CA ARG A 330 49.61 -26.30 30.52
C ARG A 330 49.17 -27.46 31.40
N ASP A 331 47.91 -27.87 31.30
CA ASP A 331 47.36 -28.98 32.07
C ASP A 331 48.05 -30.31 31.69
N LEU A 332 48.31 -30.54 30.39
CA LEU A 332 49.08 -31.69 29.91
C LEU A 332 50.52 -31.68 30.43
N ALA A 333 51.21 -30.54 30.39
CA ALA A 333 52.56 -30.40 30.91
C ALA A 333 52.63 -30.71 32.43
N ILE A 334 51.63 -30.27 33.19
CA ILE A 334 51.52 -30.58 34.63
C ILE A 334 51.31 -32.08 34.86
N GLU A 335 50.44 -32.74 34.09
CA GLU A 335 50.21 -34.18 34.21
C GLU A 335 51.45 -34.99 33.78
N GLU A 336 52.17 -34.57 32.75
CA GLU A 336 53.44 -35.18 32.36
C GLU A 336 54.48 -35.06 33.48
N GLU A 337 54.61 -33.88 34.10
CA GLU A 337 55.51 -33.67 35.24
C GLU A 337 55.14 -34.55 36.45
N LYS A 338 53.84 -34.66 36.78
CA LYS A 338 53.36 -35.55 37.84
C LYS A 338 53.66 -37.03 37.53
N SER A 339 53.43 -37.44 36.29
CA SER A 339 53.74 -38.79 35.81
C SER A 339 55.22 -39.09 35.96
N GLU A 340 56.09 -38.16 35.57
CA GLU A 340 57.54 -38.32 35.70
C GLU A 340 57.98 -38.36 37.17
N ARG A 341 57.44 -37.51 38.04
CA ARG A 341 57.67 -37.58 39.49
C ARG A 341 57.23 -38.92 40.08
N LEU A 342 56.11 -39.48 39.62
CA LEU A 342 55.63 -40.79 40.04
C LEU A 342 56.56 -41.92 39.58
N LYS A 343 57.06 -41.88 38.33
CA LYS A 343 58.06 -42.84 37.84
C LYS A 343 59.33 -42.82 38.68
N VAL A 344 59.86 -41.63 38.98
CA VAL A 344 61.06 -41.48 39.83
C VAL A 344 60.81 -42.03 41.24
N LYS A 345 59.65 -41.74 41.84
CA LYS A 345 59.27 -42.31 43.15
C LYS A 345 59.15 -43.83 43.11
N HIS A 346 58.53 -44.36 42.06
CA HIS A 346 58.40 -45.81 41.87
C HIS A 346 59.78 -46.45 41.72
N GLN A 347 60.66 -45.89 40.90
CA GLN A 347 62.03 -46.37 40.73
C GLN A 347 62.81 -46.35 42.04
N ALA A 348 62.71 -45.27 42.82
CA ALA A 348 63.35 -45.18 44.13
C ALA A 348 62.84 -46.25 45.11
N LEU A 349 61.53 -46.54 45.11
CA LEU A 349 60.95 -47.62 45.91
C LEU A 349 61.43 -49.00 45.46
N VAL A 350 61.55 -49.22 44.15
CA VAL A 350 62.09 -50.46 43.59
C VAL A 350 63.53 -50.67 44.06
N CYS A 351 64.40 -49.64 43.97
CA CYS A 351 65.78 -49.73 44.47
C CYS A 351 65.84 -50.05 45.98
N GLN A 352 65.00 -49.40 46.80
CA GLN A 352 64.93 -49.70 48.24
C GLN A 352 64.48 -51.14 48.53
N LEU A 353 63.55 -51.68 47.72
CA LEU A 353 63.12 -53.06 47.86
C LEU A 353 64.23 -54.03 47.44
N GLU A 354 64.94 -53.75 46.35
CA GLU A 354 66.09 -54.55 45.90
C GLU A 354 67.20 -54.59 46.96
N GLU A 355 67.55 -53.45 47.56
CA GLU A 355 68.51 -53.38 48.67
C GLU A 355 68.07 -54.21 49.88
N LYS A 356 66.78 -54.15 50.25
CA LYS A 356 66.22 -54.98 51.35
C LYS A 356 66.27 -56.46 51.02
N ILE A 357 65.93 -56.85 49.79
CA ILE A 357 65.99 -58.26 49.35
C ILE A 357 67.44 -58.75 49.41
N GLN A 358 68.40 -57.94 48.95
CA GLN A 358 69.82 -58.28 49.00
C GLN A 358 70.30 -58.44 50.46
N SER A 359 69.98 -57.50 51.34
CA SER A 359 70.32 -57.58 52.77
C SER A 359 69.71 -58.80 53.46
N LEU A 360 68.45 -59.14 53.15
CA LEU A 360 67.79 -60.34 53.66
C LEU A 360 68.44 -61.61 53.12
N THR A 361 68.84 -61.63 51.85
CA THR A 361 69.52 -62.76 51.21
C THR A 361 70.87 -63.03 51.88
N GLU A 362 71.66 -61.99 52.14
CA GLU A 362 72.93 -62.09 52.87
C GLU A 362 72.72 -62.60 54.31
N ARG A 363 71.70 -62.11 55.00
CA ARG A 363 71.34 -62.58 56.35
C ARG A 363 70.92 -64.05 56.36
N CYS A 364 70.15 -64.48 55.37
CA CYS A 364 69.77 -65.89 55.19
C CYS A 364 70.98 -66.77 54.89
N ALA A 365 71.94 -66.30 54.07
CA ALA A 365 73.18 -67.01 53.81
C ALA A 365 74.01 -67.19 55.09
N SER A 366 74.21 -66.11 55.85
CA SER A 366 74.90 -66.16 57.15
C SER A 366 74.20 -67.08 58.16
N SER A 367 72.88 -67.02 58.25
CA SER A 367 72.11 -67.90 59.15
C SER A 367 72.18 -69.36 58.70
N ASN A 368 72.21 -69.63 57.40
CA ASN A 368 72.43 -70.98 56.89
C ASN A 368 73.83 -71.49 57.23
N ASP A 369 74.86 -70.65 57.16
CA ASP A 369 76.22 -71.01 57.58
C ASP A 369 76.27 -71.35 59.08
N GLU A 370 75.59 -70.56 59.93
CA GLU A 370 75.40 -70.88 61.36
C GLU A 370 74.69 -72.22 61.56
N ILE A 371 73.61 -72.50 60.82
CA ILE A 371 72.89 -73.78 60.88
C ILE A 371 73.80 -74.94 60.48
N ILE A 372 74.61 -74.78 59.43
CA ILE A 372 75.57 -75.79 58.97
C ILE A 372 76.62 -76.04 60.05
N GLN A 373 77.14 -74.97 60.68
CA GLN A 373 78.10 -75.08 61.78
C GLN A 373 77.50 -75.84 62.97
N VAL A 374 76.30 -75.46 63.42
CA VAL A 374 75.60 -76.14 64.54
C VAL A 374 75.32 -77.61 64.19
N ARG A 375 74.98 -77.92 62.93
CA ARG A 375 74.85 -79.32 62.49
C ARG A 375 76.17 -80.08 62.60
N TYR A 376 77.29 -79.48 62.20
CA TYR A 376 78.61 -80.10 62.32
C TYR A 376 79.01 -80.32 63.79
N GLU A 377 78.77 -79.32 64.66
CA GLU A 377 78.99 -79.43 66.09
C GLU A 377 78.13 -80.53 66.73
N ASN A 378 76.85 -80.65 66.33
CA ASN A 378 75.97 -81.73 66.78
C ASN A 378 76.49 -83.11 66.35
N VAL A 379 77.00 -83.27 65.13
CA VAL A 379 77.61 -84.53 64.66
C VAL A 379 78.85 -84.88 65.50
N LEU A 380 79.70 -83.90 65.80
CA LEU A 380 80.86 -84.07 66.68
C LEU A 380 80.43 -84.49 68.10
N LEU A 381 79.41 -83.84 68.66
CA LEU A 381 78.82 -84.16 69.96
C LEU A 381 78.23 -85.57 69.99
N GLU A 382 77.52 -85.99 68.93
CA GLU A 382 77.02 -87.36 68.77
C GLU A 382 78.17 -88.37 68.78
N ASP A 383 79.26 -88.12 68.06
CA ASP A 383 80.43 -89.00 68.01
C ASP A 383 81.16 -89.07 69.37
N VAL A 384 81.25 -87.95 70.10
CA VAL A 384 81.73 -87.94 71.49
C VAL A 384 80.83 -88.78 72.40
N CYS A 385 79.51 -88.61 72.31
CA CYS A 385 78.53 -89.38 73.08
C CYS A 385 78.62 -90.88 72.76
N LEU A 386 78.76 -91.26 71.49
CA LEU A 386 78.92 -92.64 71.05
C LEU A 386 80.24 -93.24 71.57
N ARG A 387 81.35 -92.50 71.51
CA ARG A 387 82.64 -92.95 72.10
C ARG A 387 82.54 -93.15 73.61
N GLN A 388 81.85 -92.25 74.31
CA GLN A 388 81.61 -92.39 75.75
C GLN A 388 80.72 -93.59 76.05
N LYS A 389 79.64 -93.79 75.28
CA LYS A 389 78.76 -94.97 75.37
C LYS A 389 79.54 -96.27 75.13
N LYS A 390 80.43 -96.31 74.14
CA LYS A 390 81.30 -97.47 73.84
C LYS A 390 82.32 -97.74 74.95
N LYS A 391 82.93 -96.70 75.53
CA LYS A 391 83.80 -96.83 76.72
C LYS A 391 83.02 -97.39 77.91
N ASN A 392 81.82 -96.89 78.15
CA ASN A 392 80.96 -97.36 79.24
C ASN A 392 80.52 -98.81 79.03
N LEU A 393 80.09 -99.19 77.81
CA LEU A 393 79.76 -100.57 77.45
C LEU A 393 80.96 -101.51 77.55
N GLY A 394 82.16 -101.08 77.16
CA GLY A 394 83.39 -101.88 77.31
C GLY A 394 83.83 -102.05 78.77
N SER A 395 83.55 -101.07 79.64
CA SER A 395 83.77 -101.20 81.09
C SER A 395 82.73 -102.10 81.76
N PHE A 396 81.47 -102.04 81.29
CA PHE A 396 80.38 -102.84 81.81
C PHE A 396 80.48 -104.29 81.35
N GLY A 397 80.86 -104.52 80.09
CA GLY A 397 81.14 -105.84 79.53
C GLY A 397 82.26 -106.57 80.27
N ARG A 398 83.41 -105.91 80.49
CA ARG A 398 84.52 -106.48 81.28
C ARG A 398 84.13 -106.80 82.72
N LYS A 399 83.39 -105.91 83.39
CA LYS A 399 82.83 -106.19 84.73
C LYS A 399 81.87 -107.38 84.74
N MET A 400 81.13 -107.61 83.66
CA MET A 400 80.26 -108.78 83.55
C MET A 400 81.07 -110.06 83.33
N GLU A 401 82.10 -110.00 82.49
CA GLU A 401 83.01 -111.11 82.19
C GLU A 401 83.81 -111.56 83.42
N ASP A 402 84.29 -110.60 84.22
CA ASP A 402 84.95 -110.87 85.51
C ASP A 402 84.00 -111.61 86.47
N ARG A 403 82.72 -111.18 86.55
CA ARG A 403 81.69 -111.86 87.38
C ARG A 403 81.36 -113.26 86.87
N VAL A 404 81.31 -113.48 85.56
CA VAL A 404 81.09 -114.82 84.97
C VAL A 404 82.27 -115.74 85.27
N THR A 405 83.49 -115.22 85.17
CA THR A 405 84.72 -115.97 85.49
C THR A 405 84.79 -116.33 86.98
N GLU A 406 84.34 -115.42 87.85
CA GLU A 406 84.25 -115.66 89.30
C GLU A 406 83.20 -116.73 89.64
N LEU A 407 82.03 -116.69 88.99
CA LEU A 407 80.97 -117.69 89.14
C LEU A 407 81.44 -119.07 88.68
N GLU A 408 82.20 -119.17 87.58
CA GLU A 408 82.70 -120.45 87.10
C GLU A 408 83.80 -121.03 88.03
N LYS A 409 84.63 -120.17 88.65
CA LYS A 409 85.54 -120.58 89.74
C LYS A 409 84.79 -121.12 90.95
N MET A 410 83.66 -120.51 91.33
CA MET A 410 82.80 -121.02 92.42
C MET A 410 82.17 -122.37 92.05
N LYS A 411 81.71 -122.52 90.80
CA LYS A 411 81.14 -123.78 90.28
C LYS A 411 82.16 -124.93 90.26
N GLN A 412 83.39 -124.66 89.84
CA GLN A 412 84.53 -125.59 89.89
C GLN A 412 84.90 -125.98 91.33
N LYS A 413 84.83 -125.04 92.30
CA LYS A 413 85.01 -125.34 93.73
C LYS A 413 83.89 -126.26 94.27
N MET A 414 82.64 -126.04 93.86
CA MET A 414 81.52 -126.91 94.25
C MET A 414 81.63 -128.33 93.69
N LEU A 415 82.16 -128.49 92.47
CA LEU A 415 82.43 -129.81 91.87
C LEU A 415 83.55 -130.58 92.59
N LYS A 416 84.52 -129.90 93.20
CA LYS A 416 85.60 -130.53 93.98
C LYS A 416 85.17 -131.04 95.38
N ILE A 417 84.01 -130.62 95.89
CA ILE A 417 83.48 -131.08 97.19
C ILE A 417 82.68 -132.39 97.05
N ARG A 418 82.30 -132.79 95.81
CA ARG A 418 81.47 -133.98 95.56
C ARG A 418 82.24 -135.27 95.24
N ALA A 419 83.56 -135.24 95.23
CA ALA A 419 84.40 -136.43 95.05
C ALA A 419 85.08 -136.82 96.38
N THR A 420 84.26 -137.34 97.32
CA THR A 420 84.46 -138.51 98.21
C THR A 420 85.77 -138.69 99.02
N PRO A 421 85.79 -139.37 100.19
CA PRO A 421 84.86 -140.45 100.58
C PRO A 421 84.44 -140.49 102.08
N SER A 422 83.35 -141.21 102.36
CA SER A 422 83.33 -142.15 103.48
C SER A 422 82.36 -143.28 103.18
N ALA A 423 82.83 -144.49 103.49
CA ALA A 423 82.13 -145.74 103.35
C ALA A 423 81.03 -145.91 104.41
N ASP A 424 79.91 -146.48 103.95
CA ASP A 424 78.99 -147.45 104.58
C ASP A 424 77.59 -147.21 103.96
N GLY A 425 76.90 -148.14 103.30
CA GLY A 425 77.15 -149.53 102.95
C GLY A 425 75.98 -150.08 102.10
N LEU A 426 76.28 -151.16 101.37
CA LEU A 426 75.48 -151.98 100.42
C LEU A 426 75.30 -151.44 98.99
#